data_AF-A0A966PX79-F1
#
_entry.id   AF-A0A966PX79-F1
#
_cell.length_a   1.000
_cell.length_b   1.000
_cell.length_c   1.000
_cell.angle_alpha   90.00
_cell.angle_beta   90.00
_cell.angle_gamma   90.00
#
_symmetry.space_group_name_H-M   'P 1'
#
loop_
_entity.id
_entity.type
_entity.pdbx_description
1 polymer ?
#
loop_
_entity_poly.entity_id
_entity_poly.type
_entity_poly.pdbx_seq_one_letter_code
_entity_poly.pdbx_strand_id
1 'polypeptide(L)'
;MADLTLRSIKGSPLTITEVDDNFTALNTDVGTRLLSSSYTAADVLTKIKTVDGTGSGLDADLLDGLSSSSANTNSTIVARDSSGNFAAAQITATTFVGSLVVPTTGSVSLSGSSSGTITLVAPSSAGTNTITFPASTGTVITNADVATVTNSMLAGSINNAKLANSTITIDGNAVALGGSVSISSGNITWTGSQTFRDNKWTMTDNSDNTKAFIFEAGNITSNTTRTMTIPNSDGTIALQSYVQSYVQTTGQNSQGTKTISSSTPTGGSAGDVWYQI
;
A
#
# COMPACT_ATOMS: atom_id res chain seq x y z
N MET A 1 -5.31 78.56 45.27
CA MET A 1 -5.37 79.81 44.50
C MET A 1 -5.63 80.91 45.52
N ALA A 2 -4.90 82.00 45.50
CA ALA A 2 -5.11 83.09 46.46
C ALA A 2 -6.48 83.76 46.23
N ASP A 3 -7.30 83.83 47.28
CA ASP A 3 -8.48 84.68 47.30
C ASP A 3 -8.04 86.12 47.62
N LEU A 4 -8.52 87.09 46.83
CA LEU A 4 -8.08 88.49 46.91
C LEU A 4 -9.26 89.42 47.17
N THR A 5 -9.12 90.29 48.16
CA THR A 5 -10.02 91.42 48.42
C THR A 5 -9.83 92.49 47.36
N LEU A 6 -10.90 92.78 46.61
CA LEU A 6 -10.91 93.77 45.53
C LEU A 6 -11.85 94.92 45.87
N ARG A 7 -11.47 96.16 45.53
CA ARG A 7 -12.33 97.33 45.74
C ARG A 7 -13.55 97.30 44.82
N SER A 8 -14.71 97.72 45.34
CA SER A 8 -15.96 97.80 44.56
C SER A 8 -16.14 99.11 43.78
N ILE A 9 -15.33 100.15 44.03
CA ILE A 9 -15.46 101.47 43.38
C ILE A 9 -14.10 101.93 42.82
N LYS A 10 -14.08 102.56 41.64
CA LYS A 10 -12.87 103.09 41.01
C LYS A 10 -12.44 104.42 41.66
N GLY A 11 -11.22 104.47 42.19
CA GLY A 11 -10.59 105.71 42.69
C GLY A 11 -10.15 105.66 44.15
N SER A 12 -10.78 104.83 44.98
CA SER A 12 -10.32 104.58 46.35
C SER A 12 -9.18 103.55 46.38
N PRO A 13 -8.10 103.76 47.15
CA PRO A 13 -7.13 102.70 47.43
C PRO A 13 -7.78 101.62 48.30
N LEU A 14 -7.21 100.40 48.28
CA LEU A 14 -7.45 99.42 49.34
C LEU A 14 -6.89 99.96 50.67
N THR A 15 -7.46 99.55 51.79
CA THR A 15 -6.83 99.82 53.10
C THR A 15 -5.53 99.03 53.23
N ILE A 16 -4.63 99.49 54.11
CA ILE A 16 -3.33 98.85 54.29
C ILE A 16 -3.46 97.38 54.72
N THR A 17 -4.44 97.06 55.58
CA THR A 17 -4.74 95.68 56.01
C THR A 17 -5.19 94.80 54.84
N GLU A 18 -6.09 95.27 53.97
CA GLU A 18 -6.52 94.50 52.79
C GLU A 18 -5.37 94.28 51.78
N VAL A 19 -4.40 95.21 51.71
CA VAL A 19 -3.18 95.04 50.91
C VAL A 19 -2.26 93.99 51.52
N ASP A 20 -2.04 94.02 52.83
CA ASP A 20 -1.19 93.07 53.56
C ASP A 20 -1.78 91.65 53.53
N ASP A 21 -3.10 91.51 53.68
CA ASP A 21 -3.83 90.25 53.57
C ASP A 21 -3.72 89.66 52.15
N ASN A 22 -3.95 90.47 51.12
CA ASN A 22 -3.76 90.07 49.72
C ASN A 22 -2.33 89.64 49.42
N PHE A 23 -1.33 90.37 49.93
CA PHE A 23 0.08 90.05 49.74
C PHE A 23 0.44 88.72 50.44
N THR A 24 -0.08 88.51 51.64
CA THR A 24 0.08 87.25 52.39
C THR A 24 -0.54 86.07 51.63
N ALA A 25 -1.79 86.20 51.16
CA ALA A 25 -2.49 85.17 50.40
C ALA A 25 -1.73 84.80 49.10
N LEU A 26 -1.24 85.79 48.35
CA LEU A 26 -0.42 85.57 47.16
C LEU A 26 0.89 84.85 47.50
N ASN A 27 1.58 85.26 48.56
CA ASN A 27 2.85 84.66 48.96
C ASN A 27 2.68 83.19 49.38
N THR A 28 1.60 82.85 50.09
CA THR A 28 1.26 81.47 50.45
C THR A 28 0.90 80.61 49.22
N ASP A 29 0.10 81.15 48.28
CA ASP A 29 -0.31 80.41 47.08
C ASP A 29 0.84 80.25 46.06
N VAL A 30 1.83 81.14 46.06
CA VAL A 30 3.06 80.98 45.26
C VAL A 30 4.04 80.02 45.93
N GLY A 31 4.25 80.15 47.26
CA GLY A 31 5.19 79.30 48.01
C GLY A 31 4.80 77.82 48.10
N THR A 32 3.54 77.47 47.80
CA THR A 32 3.04 76.10 47.75
C THR A 32 3.01 75.48 46.35
N ARG A 33 3.30 76.25 45.29
CA ARG A 33 3.37 75.75 43.90
C ARG A 33 4.72 75.14 43.61
N LEU A 34 4.72 74.00 42.92
CA LEU A 34 5.94 73.44 42.33
C LEU A 34 6.39 74.32 41.16
N LEU A 35 7.58 74.91 41.26
CA LEU A 35 8.17 75.69 40.16
C LEU A 35 8.45 74.77 38.97
N SER A 36 8.09 75.19 37.75
CA SER A 36 8.37 74.39 36.54
C SER A 36 9.86 74.15 36.30
N SER A 37 10.74 75.04 36.80
CA SER A 37 12.20 74.86 36.79
C SER A 37 12.70 73.82 37.79
N SER A 38 11.89 73.52 38.81
CA SER A 38 12.16 72.51 39.86
C SER A 38 11.39 71.21 39.61
N TYR A 39 10.70 71.08 38.48
CA TYR A 39 10.13 69.81 38.03
C TYR A 39 10.93 69.30 36.83
N THR A 40 12.03 68.61 37.14
CA THR A 40 13.01 68.18 36.13
C THR A 40 12.64 66.83 35.52
N ALA A 41 13.30 66.47 34.41
CA ALA A 41 13.21 65.12 33.86
C ALA A 41 13.70 64.03 34.84
N ALA A 42 14.57 64.37 35.81
CA ALA A 42 14.97 63.44 36.85
C ALA A 42 13.88 63.24 37.92
N ASP A 43 13.08 64.27 38.23
CA ASP A 43 11.90 64.14 39.10
C ASP A 43 10.81 63.32 38.41
N VAL A 44 10.58 63.55 37.12
CA VAL A 44 9.71 62.73 36.28
C VAL A 44 10.20 61.28 36.26
N LEU A 45 11.48 61.04 35.93
CA LEU A 45 12.05 59.70 35.89
C LEU A 45 12.08 59.03 37.26
N THR A 46 12.23 59.75 38.37
CA THR A 46 12.16 59.15 39.72
C THR A 46 10.72 58.75 40.07
N LYS A 47 9.74 59.60 39.76
CA LYS A 47 8.30 59.29 39.84
C LYS A 47 7.88 58.19 38.85
N ILE A 48 8.66 58.01 37.78
CA ILE A 48 8.50 56.96 36.77
C ILE A 48 9.40 55.73 37.04
N LYS A 49 10.28 55.74 38.04
CA LYS A 49 11.16 54.61 38.42
C LYS A 49 10.68 53.79 39.58
N THR A 50 9.80 54.35 40.41
CA THR A 50 8.86 53.60 41.25
C THR A 50 7.82 52.79 40.43
N VAL A 51 8.16 52.55 39.15
CA VAL A 51 7.33 52.56 37.95
C VAL A 51 8.20 52.17 36.69
N ASP A 52 9.53 51.85 36.74
CA ASP A 52 10.36 51.42 35.58
C ASP A 52 11.24 50.18 35.87
N GLY A 53 10.94 49.03 35.22
CA GLY A 53 11.73 47.78 35.26
C GLY A 53 11.25 46.63 36.20
N THR A 54 11.89 45.46 36.11
CA THR A 54 11.63 44.32 37.02
C THR A 54 11.83 44.69 38.50
N GLY A 55 10.73 44.68 39.26
CA GLY A 55 10.69 45.12 40.66
C GLY A 55 10.22 46.56 40.88
N SER A 56 9.80 47.26 39.82
CA SER A 56 9.40 48.67 39.89
C SER A 56 7.89 48.90 40.12
N GLY A 57 7.01 48.19 39.40
CA GLY A 57 5.56 48.30 39.54
C GLY A 57 4.79 48.86 38.33
N LEU A 58 5.44 49.25 37.22
CA LEU A 58 4.73 49.32 35.92
C LEU A 58 4.82 48.01 35.14
N ASP A 59 3.81 47.91 34.30
CA ASP A 59 3.46 46.92 33.31
C ASP A 59 4.34 46.88 32.04
N ALA A 60 5.40 47.69 31.92
CA ALA A 60 6.21 47.74 30.69
C ALA A 60 7.06 46.46 30.45
N ASP A 61 7.67 45.90 31.49
CA ASP A 61 8.34 44.58 31.46
C ASP A 61 7.34 43.41 31.58
N LEU A 62 6.11 43.72 32.01
CA LEU A 62 5.11 42.76 32.49
C LEU A 62 3.88 42.78 31.58
N LEU A 63 4.05 42.29 30.34
CA LEU A 63 2.98 42.20 29.36
C LEU A 63 1.79 41.42 29.95
N ASP A 64 0.65 42.10 30.08
CA ASP A 64 -0.62 41.61 30.63
C ASP A 64 -0.51 40.90 32.00
N GLY A 65 0.51 41.23 32.81
CA GLY A 65 0.72 40.62 34.13
C GLY A 65 1.70 39.44 34.18
N LEU A 66 2.41 39.13 33.08
CA LEU A 66 3.37 38.03 32.97
C LEU A 66 4.78 38.51 32.64
N SER A 67 5.81 37.95 33.30
CA SER A 67 7.21 38.23 32.98
C SER A 67 7.72 37.33 31.84
N SER A 68 8.71 37.77 31.07
CA SER A 68 9.28 36.95 30.00
C SER A 68 10.31 35.93 30.52
N SER A 69 10.27 34.69 30.03
CA SER A 69 11.22 33.62 30.37
C SER A 69 11.57 32.77 29.15
N SER A 70 12.85 32.42 28.99
CA SER A 70 13.31 31.42 28.01
C SER A 70 13.18 29.98 28.51
N ALA A 71 12.90 29.79 29.81
CA ALA A 71 12.60 28.51 30.42
C ALA A 71 11.08 28.23 30.42
N ASN A 72 10.72 26.95 30.41
CA ASN A 72 9.33 26.49 30.53
C ASN A 72 8.81 26.66 31.98
N THR A 73 8.53 27.90 32.35
CA THR A 73 8.03 28.34 33.66
C THR A 73 6.54 28.74 33.60
N ASN A 74 5.77 28.48 34.65
CA ASN A 74 4.37 28.88 34.71
C ASN A 74 4.23 30.41 34.79
N SER A 75 3.11 30.94 34.29
CA SER A 75 2.79 32.38 34.34
C SER A 75 3.90 33.29 33.78
N THR A 76 4.58 32.84 32.72
CA THR A 76 5.58 33.64 31.98
C THR A 76 5.24 33.72 30.49
N ILE A 77 5.60 34.85 29.86
CA ILE A 77 5.62 34.98 28.40
C ILE A 77 6.84 34.22 27.87
N VAL A 78 6.63 33.40 26.85
CA VAL A 78 7.70 32.62 26.22
C VAL A 78 8.65 33.55 25.46
N ALA A 79 9.89 33.64 25.94
CA ALA A 79 10.99 34.31 25.24
C ALA A 79 11.81 33.29 24.43
N ARG A 80 12.48 33.77 23.37
CA ARG A 80 13.48 32.97 22.66
C ARG A 80 14.80 32.93 23.43
N ASP A 81 15.51 31.81 23.31
CA ASP A 81 16.89 31.68 23.77
C ASP A 81 17.88 32.35 22.80
N SER A 82 19.18 32.29 23.13
CA SER A 82 20.26 32.84 22.29
C SER A 82 20.42 32.16 20.93
N SER A 83 19.80 31.00 20.72
CA SER A 83 19.77 30.26 19.45
C SER A 83 18.50 30.52 18.64
N GLY A 84 17.57 31.33 19.16
CA GLY A 84 16.27 31.61 18.53
C GLY A 84 15.23 30.51 18.74
N ASN A 85 15.50 29.50 19.55
CA ASN A 85 14.51 28.49 19.94
C ASN A 85 13.70 28.99 21.13
N PHE A 86 12.66 28.24 21.52
CA PHE A 86 11.95 28.45 22.78
C PHE A 86 11.55 27.13 23.39
N ALA A 87 11.43 27.08 24.72
CA ALA A 87 11.01 25.90 25.46
C ALA A 87 9.60 26.08 26.04
N ALA A 88 8.69 25.18 25.70
CA ALA A 88 7.35 25.10 26.28
C ALA A 88 6.98 23.62 26.48
N ALA A 89 6.26 23.30 27.56
CA ALA A 89 5.78 21.94 27.82
C ALA A 89 4.83 21.45 26.72
N GLN A 90 3.98 22.35 26.22
CA GLN A 90 3.04 22.11 25.13
C GLN A 90 2.92 23.39 24.30
N ILE A 91 2.88 23.25 22.97
CA ILE A 91 2.67 24.36 22.03
C ILE A 91 1.31 24.13 21.37
N THR A 92 0.29 24.86 21.82
CA THR A 92 -1.05 24.84 21.21
C THR A 92 -1.11 25.88 20.10
N ALA A 93 -0.82 25.46 18.87
CA ALA A 93 -0.90 26.31 17.68
C ALA A 93 -1.93 25.77 16.68
N THR A 94 -2.70 26.65 16.05
CA THR A 94 -3.67 26.31 15.00
C THR A 94 -3.01 26.03 13.65
N THR A 95 -1.81 26.54 13.42
CA THR A 95 -1.01 26.33 12.20
C THR A 95 0.46 26.54 12.52
N PHE A 96 1.32 25.68 11.98
CA PHE A 96 2.77 25.90 11.90
C PHE A 96 3.14 26.21 10.46
N VAL A 97 3.93 27.27 10.23
CA VAL A 97 4.46 27.65 8.92
C VAL A 97 5.97 27.45 8.94
N GLY A 98 6.49 26.68 7.98
CA GLY A 98 7.90 26.26 7.94
C GLY A 98 8.11 24.85 8.50
N SER A 99 9.37 24.51 8.75
CA SER A 99 9.78 23.15 9.17
C SER A 99 9.53 22.91 10.66
N LEU A 100 8.79 21.85 10.99
CA LEU A 100 8.72 21.32 12.35
C LEU A 100 9.89 20.36 12.60
N VAL A 101 10.78 20.71 13.54
CA VAL A 101 11.90 19.87 13.96
C VAL A 101 11.54 19.21 15.29
N VAL A 102 11.42 17.88 15.31
CA VAL A 102 11.21 17.10 16.54
C VAL A 102 12.52 16.41 16.93
N PRO A 103 12.98 16.49 18.20
CA PRO A 103 14.26 15.93 18.63
C PRO A 103 14.26 14.40 18.60
N THR A 104 15.45 13.80 18.69
CA THR A 104 15.69 12.35 18.47
C THR A 104 14.94 11.39 19.40
N THR A 105 14.42 11.86 20.53
CA THR A 105 13.58 11.08 21.47
C THR A 105 12.11 11.48 21.43
N GLY A 106 11.75 12.51 20.67
CA GLY A 106 10.37 12.89 20.41
C GLY A 106 9.81 12.14 19.22
N SER A 107 8.53 11.77 19.29
CA SER A 107 7.77 11.36 18.11
C SER A 107 7.02 12.56 17.55
N VAL A 108 6.94 12.70 16.23
CA VAL A 108 5.87 13.48 15.63
C VAL A 108 4.60 12.64 15.78
N SER A 109 3.92 12.77 16.91
CA SER A 109 2.59 12.18 17.08
C SER A 109 1.62 12.96 16.21
N LEU A 110 1.54 12.57 14.94
CA LEU A 110 0.53 13.02 13.99
C LEU A 110 -0.80 12.36 14.35
N SER A 111 -1.30 12.67 15.55
CA SER A 111 -2.60 12.27 16.04
C SER A 111 -3.64 12.91 15.13
N GLY A 112 -4.18 12.12 14.21
CA GLY A 112 -5.30 12.56 13.40
C GLY A 112 -6.41 13.05 14.33
N SER A 113 -6.92 14.26 14.08
CA SER A 113 -8.24 14.62 14.61
C SER A 113 -9.23 13.53 14.19
N SER A 114 -10.28 13.29 14.98
CA SER A 114 -11.26 12.21 14.81
C SER A 114 -12.04 12.22 13.48
N SER A 115 -11.68 13.10 12.54
CA SER A 115 -12.25 13.29 11.21
C SER A 115 -11.24 13.79 10.13
N GLY A 116 -9.91 13.70 10.33
CA GLY A 116 -8.91 14.28 9.40
C GLY A 116 -7.76 13.37 8.94
N THR A 117 -7.21 13.63 7.76
CA THR A 117 -6.09 12.89 7.13
C THR A 117 -4.72 13.58 7.35
N ILE A 118 -3.67 12.78 7.54
CA ILE A 118 -2.28 13.26 7.47
C ILE A 118 -1.86 13.33 5.99
N THR A 119 -1.48 14.51 5.50
CA THR A 119 -0.98 14.67 4.13
C THR A 119 0.44 15.22 4.14
N LEU A 120 1.42 14.37 3.84
CA LEU A 120 2.79 14.82 3.57
C LEU A 120 2.84 15.38 2.14
N VAL A 121 2.54 16.68 2.00
CA VAL A 121 2.57 17.35 0.71
C VAL A 121 4.01 17.65 0.31
N ALA A 122 4.49 17.03 -0.76
CA ALA A 122 5.74 17.43 -1.40
C ALA A 122 5.60 18.87 -1.95
N PRO A 123 6.57 19.78 -1.68
CA PRO A 123 6.53 21.14 -2.23
C PRO A 123 6.53 21.09 -3.76
N SER A 124 5.78 21.99 -4.39
CA SER A 124 5.22 21.78 -5.71
C SER A 124 6.23 21.71 -6.87
N SER A 125 6.51 20.49 -7.33
CA SER A 125 6.65 20.16 -8.75
C SER A 125 6.20 18.72 -9.00
N ALA A 126 5.06 18.55 -9.69
CA ALA A 126 4.51 17.29 -10.19
C ALA A 126 4.38 16.10 -9.19
N GLY A 127 3.45 16.18 -8.24
CA GLY A 127 2.85 15.01 -7.59
C GLY A 127 2.90 14.98 -6.05
N THR A 128 1.74 14.78 -5.41
CA THR A 128 1.61 14.68 -3.95
C THR A 128 1.76 13.23 -3.48
N ASN A 129 2.97 12.83 -3.09
CA ASN A 129 3.27 11.46 -2.65
C ASN A 129 2.75 11.19 -1.22
N THR A 130 1.51 10.70 -1.10
CA THR A 130 0.90 10.37 0.20
C THR A 130 1.35 8.99 0.68
N ILE A 131 1.94 8.92 1.88
CA ILE A 131 2.35 7.67 2.54
C ILE A 131 1.37 7.37 3.68
N THR A 132 0.63 6.27 3.57
CA THR A 132 -0.38 5.86 4.57
C THR A 132 0.15 4.71 5.43
N PHE A 133 0.29 4.94 6.74
CA PHE A 133 0.65 3.92 7.72
C PHE A 133 -0.62 3.30 8.34
N PRO A 134 -0.74 1.96 8.45
CA PRO A 134 -1.88 1.32 9.10
C PRO A 134 -1.84 1.48 10.63
N ALA A 135 -2.99 1.36 11.29
CA ALA A 135 -3.15 1.49 12.75
C ALA A 135 -2.67 0.25 13.54
N SER A 136 -1.54 -0.33 13.15
CA SER A 136 -0.92 -1.51 13.75
C SER A 136 0.58 -1.45 13.54
N THR A 137 1.37 -2.02 14.46
CA THR A 137 2.82 -2.09 14.28
C THR A 137 3.17 -2.89 13.03
N GLY A 138 3.73 -2.24 12.02
CA GLY A 138 4.07 -2.85 10.74
C GLY A 138 5.00 -1.96 9.93
N THR A 139 5.72 -2.58 8.99
CA THR A 139 6.66 -1.89 8.09
C THR A 139 5.90 -1.32 6.89
N VAL A 140 6.09 -0.04 6.57
CA VAL A 140 5.70 0.48 5.26
C VAL A 140 6.61 -0.14 4.20
N ILE A 141 6.01 -0.87 3.27
CA ILE A 141 6.71 -1.54 2.18
C ILE A 141 6.90 -0.54 1.03
N THR A 142 8.13 -0.45 0.52
CA THR A 142 8.56 0.50 -0.50
C THR A 142 9.03 -0.22 -1.77
N ASN A 143 9.29 0.51 -2.85
CA ASN A 143 9.82 -0.05 -4.09
C ASN A 143 11.23 -0.69 -3.95
N ALA A 144 11.93 -0.52 -2.83
CA ALA A 144 13.24 -1.13 -2.57
C ALA A 144 13.16 -2.51 -1.88
N ASP A 145 11.98 -2.87 -1.37
CA ASP A 145 11.74 -4.09 -0.60
C ASP A 145 11.60 -5.32 -1.52
N VAL A 146 12.73 -5.90 -1.95
CA VAL A 146 12.75 -7.03 -2.90
C VAL A 146 12.70 -8.43 -2.26
N ALA A 147 12.79 -8.54 -0.93
CA ALA A 147 12.89 -9.82 -0.21
C ALA A 147 12.02 -9.93 1.05
N THR A 148 11.40 -8.84 1.48
CA THR A 148 10.63 -8.72 2.73
C THR A 148 9.12 -8.86 2.55
N VAL A 149 8.63 -8.77 1.31
CA VAL A 149 7.20 -8.76 0.98
C VAL A 149 6.59 -10.17 1.10
N THR A 150 5.98 -10.44 2.24
CA THR A 150 5.23 -11.70 2.48
C THR A 150 3.81 -11.63 1.91
N ASN A 151 3.16 -12.78 1.69
CA ASN A 151 1.73 -12.82 1.28
C ASN A 151 0.80 -12.09 2.25
N SER A 152 1.17 -11.99 3.54
CA SER A 152 0.44 -11.21 4.55
C SER A 152 0.48 -9.70 4.24
N MET A 153 1.61 -9.20 3.74
CA MET A 153 1.80 -7.81 3.33
C MET A 153 1.13 -7.47 1.98
N LEU A 154 0.68 -8.48 1.22
CA LEU A 154 0.01 -8.34 -0.07
C LEU A 154 -1.52 -8.49 0.01
N ALA A 155 -2.10 -8.33 1.21
CA ALA A 155 -3.54 -8.43 1.47
C ALA A 155 -4.16 -9.78 1.05
N GLY A 156 -3.62 -10.88 1.59
CA GLY A 156 -4.28 -12.19 1.62
C GLY A 156 -4.21 -13.01 0.33
N SER A 157 -4.16 -12.39 -0.85
CA SER A 157 -3.98 -13.09 -2.14
C SER A 157 -3.43 -12.16 -3.23
N ILE A 158 -2.39 -12.61 -3.93
CA ILE A 158 -1.96 -11.94 -5.17
C ILE A 158 -2.93 -12.34 -6.28
N ASN A 159 -3.82 -11.43 -6.69
CA ASN A 159 -4.68 -11.65 -7.85
C ASN A 159 -3.84 -12.04 -9.06
N ASN A 160 -4.19 -13.13 -9.76
CA ASN A 160 -3.39 -13.68 -10.85
C ASN A 160 -3.03 -12.64 -11.94
N ALA A 161 -3.92 -11.68 -12.24
CA ALA A 161 -3.67 -10.56 -13.15
C ALA A 161 -2.58 -9.55 -12.70
N LYS A 162 -2.01 -9.69 -11.50
CA LYS A 162 -0.85 -8.93 -11.00
C LYS A 162 0.48 -9.66 -11.18
N LEU A 163 0.45 -10.94 -11.58
CA LEU A 163 1.66 -11.70 -11.91
C LEU A 163 2.09 -11.39 -13.35
N ALA A 164 3.38 -11.12 -13.55
CA ALA A 164 3.94 -10.89 -14.89
C ALA A 164 3.75 -12.10 -15.81
N ASN A 165 3.91 -13.30 -15.25
CA ASN A 165 3.53 -14.56 -15.87
C ASN A 165 2.32 -15.10 -15.12
N SER A 166 1.11 -14.92 -15.67
CA SER A 166 -0.17 -15.24 -15.03
C SER A 166 -0.85 -16.49 -15.60
N THR A 167 -0.20 -17.20 -16.53
CA THR A 167 -0.75 -18.41 -17.15
C THR A 167 0.31 -19.46 -17.44
N ILE A 168 -0.08 -20.74 -17.38
CA ILE A 168 0.59 -21.84 -18.09
C ILE A 168 -0.17 -22.16 -19.38
N THR A 169 0.51 -22.72 -20.38
CA THR A 169 -0.16 -23.23 -21.59
C THR A 169 -0.28 -24.75 -21.50
N ILE A 170 -1.50 -25.27 -21.60
CA ILE A 170 -1.82 -26.71 -21.65
C ILE A 170 -2.51 -26.96 -22.99
N ASP A 171 -1.96 -27.86 -23.81
CA ASP A 171 -2.50 -28.22 -25.14
C ASP A 171 -2.87 -27.01 -26.02
N GLY A 172 -2.01 -25.98 -26.00
CA GLY A 172 -2.19 -24.72 -26.73
C GLY A 172 -3.14 -23.69 -26.07
N ASN A 173 -3.80 -24.04 -24.97
CA ASN A 173 -4.74 -23.19 -24.25
C ASN A 173 -4.08 -22.56 -23.02
N ALA A 174 -4.28 -21.25 -22.82
CA ALA A 174 -3.77 -20.54 -21.64
C ALA A 174 -4.66 -20.77 -20.42
N VAL A 175 -4.06 -21.19 -19.30
CA VAL A 175 -4.71 -21.53 -18.04
C VAL A 175 -4.12 -20.66 -16.93
N ALA A 176 -4.99 -19.95 -16.20
CA ALA A 176 -4.59 -19.06 -15.11
C ALA A 176 -3.81 -19.81 -14.01
N LEU A 177 -2.78 -19.18 -13.42
CA LEU A 177 -2.14 -19.72 -12.21
C LEU A 177 -3.15 -19.67 -11.05
N GLY A 178 -3.37 -20.83 -10.41
CA GLY A 178 -4.44 -21.01 -9.43
C GLY A 178 -5.83 -21.30 -10.04
N GLY A 179 -5.97 -21.27 -11.36
CA GLY A 179 -7.14 -21.83 -12.05
C GLY A 179 -7.12 -23.36 -12.03
N SER A 180 -8.30 -23.98 -12.02
CA SER A 180 -8.43 -25.43 -12.22
C SER A 180 -8.52 -25.76 -13.70
N VAL A 181 -7.82 -26.82 -14.10
CA VAL A 181 -8.07 -27.51 -15.37
C VAL A 181 -8.51 -28.94 -15.07
N SER A 182 -9.68 -29.31 -15.56
CA SER A 182 -10.17 -30.68 -15.52
C SER A 182 -9.77 -31.38 -16.81
N ILE A 183 -8.58 -31.98 -16.83
CA ILE A 183 -8.21 -32.98 -17.84
C ILE A 183 -9.05 -34.22 -17.53
N SER A 184 -10.30 -34.23 -18.03
CA SER A 184 -11.33 -35.14 -17.52
C SER A 184 -10.95 -36.61 -17.74
N SER A 185 -11.25 -37.44 -16.73
CA SER A 185 -11.10 -38.89 -16.72
C SER A 185 -12.12 -39.61 -17.64
N GLY A 186 -12.29 -39.14 -18.87
CA GLY A 186 -13.25 -39.63 -19.85
C GLY A 186 -12.61 -39.93 -21.21
N ASN A 187 -13.40 -39.96 -22.28
CA ASN A 187 -12.95 -40.24 -23.64
C ASN A 187 -12.02 -39.14 -24.18
N ILE A 188 -10.70 -39.31 -24.02
CA ILE A 188 -9.71 -38.40 -24.61
C ILE A 188 -9.71 -38.59 -26.13
N THR A 189 -10.10 -37.56 -26.87
CA THR A 189 -10.04 -37.56 -28.34
C THR A 189 -8.67 -37.08 -28.78
N TRP A 190 -7.92 -37.93 -29.49
CA TRP A 190 -6.55 -37.63 -29.92
C TRP A 190 -6.56 -37.08 -31.35
N THR A 191 -6.09 -35.85 -31.55
CA THR A 191 -6.01 -35.22 -32.88
C THR A 191 -4.62 -35.45 -33.50
N GLY A 192 -4.57 -36.13 -34.64
CA GLY A 192 -3.33 -36.39 -35.38
C GLY A 192 -2.90 -37.87 -35.36
N SER A 193 -1.73 -38.15 -35.92
CA SER A 193 -1.15 -39.51 -35.94
C SER A 193 -0.43 -39.79 -34.62
N GLN A 194 -0.85 -40.84 -33.93
CA GLN A 194 -0.40 -41.14 -32.58
C GLN A 194 0.47 -42.40 -32.57
N THR A 195 1.73 -42.27 -32.20
CA THR A 195 2.70 -43.37 -32.21
C THR A 195 2.97 -43.89 -30.81
N PHE A 196 2.40 -45.05 -30.50
CA PHE A 196 2.79 -45.84 -29.33
C PHE A 196 4.01 -46.71 -29.69
N ARG A 197 4.94 -46.87 -28.74
CA ARG A 197 5.96 -47.92 -28.84
C ARG A 197 5.35 -49.27 -28.48
N ASP A 198 6.06 -50.35 -28.82
CA ASP A 198 5.73 -51.72 -28.41
C ASP A 198 5.37 -51.80 -26.91
N ASN A 199 4.34 -52.57 -26.56
CA ASN A 199 3.83 -52.65 -25.18
C ASN A 199 3.43 -51.30 -24.53
N LYS A 200 3.07 -50.27 -25.32
CA LYS A 200 2.54 -48.97 -24.82
C LYS A 200 1.13 -48.62 -25.26
N TRP A 201 0.51 -49.40 -26.15
CA TRP A 201 -0.93 -49.36 -26.36
C TRP A 201 -1.55 -50.64 -25.83
N THR A 202 -2.32 -50.49 -24.75
CA THR A 202 -2.97 -51.58 -24.04
C THR A 202 -4.41 -51.16 -23.76
N MET A 203 -5.38 -51.95 -24.20
CA MET A 203 -6.75 -51.83 -23.75
C MET A 203 -6.95 -52.78 -22.57
N THR A 204 -7.32 -52.29 -21.39
CA THR A 204 -7.66 -53.15 -20.25
C THR A 204 -9.15 -53.19 -20.02
N ASP A 205 -9.65 -54.27 -19.41
CA ASP A 205 -11.00 -54.29 -18.85
C ASP A 205 -11.12 -53.24 -17.73
N ASN A 206 -12.31 -52.65 -17.57
CA ASN A 206 -12.55 -51.55 -16.64
C ASN A 206 -12.78 -52.01 -15.19
N SER A 207 -13.01 -53.31 -14.97
CA SER A 207 -13.27 -53.91 -13.66
C SER A 207 -12.12 -54.81 -13.21
N ASP A 208 -11.34 -55.35 -14.15
CA ASP A 208 -10.17 -56.20 -13.90
C ASP A 208 -9.01 -55.81 -14.83
N ASN A 209 -8.14 -54.92 -14.34
CA ASN A 209 -7.02 -54.38 -15.12
C ASN A 209 -5.94 -55.41 -15.52
N THR A 210 -6.04 -56.67 -15.06
CA THR A 210 -5.16 -57.76 -15.50
C THR A 210 -5.60 -58.33 -16.86
N LYS A 211 -6.86 -58.15 -17.25
CA LYS A 211 -7.36 -58.50 -18.58
C LYS A 211 -6.98 -57.40 -19.57
N ALA A 212 -6.16 -57.75 -20.55
CA ALA A 212 -5.61 -56.79 -21.51
C ALA A 212 -5.65 -57.31 -22.95
N PHE A 213 -5.90 -56.41 -23.90
CA PHE A 213 -5.55 -56.56 -25.31
C PHE A 213 -4.32 -55.69 -25.60
N ILE A 214 -3.27 -56.28 -26.17
CA ILE A 214 -1.97 -55.63 -26.45
C ILE A 214 -1.59 -55.89 -27.91
N PHE A 215 -0.94 -54.91 -28.54
CA PHE A 215 -0.45 -55.01 -29.92
C PHE A 215 1.08 -55.09 -29.92
N GLU A 216 1.62 -56.25 -30.33
CA GLU A 216 3.06 -56.50 -30.30
C GLU A 216 3.70 -56.32 -31.69
N ALA A 217 4.75 -55.52 -31.74
CA ALA A 217 5.55 -55.24 -32.93
C ALA A 217 6.87 -56.03 -32.96
N GLY A 218 7.26 -56.72 -31.89
CA GLY A 218 8.56 -57.39 -31.74
C GLY A 218 8.95 -58.39 -32.84
N ASN A 219 7.97 -58.99 -33.54
CA ASN A 219 8.20 -59.91 -34.67
C ASN A 219 8.26 -59.22 -36.04
N ILE A 220 8.10 -57.89 -36.10
CA ILE A 220 8.21 -57.10 -37.34
C ILE A 220 9.68 -56.70 -37.52
N THR A 221 10.24 -56.96 -38.70
CA THR A 221 11.62 -56.58 -39.04
C THR A 221 11.82 -55.06 -38.98
N SER A 222 13.06 -54.61 -38.74
CA SER A 222 13.38 -53.19 -38.72
C SER A 222 13.00 -52.48 -40.03
N ASN A 223 12.73 -51.17 -39.95
CA ASN A 223 12.33 -50.32 -41.08
C ASN A 223 11.11 -50.82 -41.88
N THR A 224 10.25 -51.66 -41.27
CA THR A 224 9.14 -52.33 -41.94
C THR A 224 7.80 -51.88 -41.36
N THR A 225 6.93 -51.32 -42.20
CA THR A 225 5.53 -51.05 -41.82
C THR A 225 4.64 -52.25 -42.19
N ARG A 226 3.67 -52.54 -41.32
CA ARG A 226 2.55 -53.44 -41.59
C ARG A 226 1.26 -52.69 -41.30
N THR A 227 0.32 -52.72 -42.25
CA THR A 227 -0.95 -51.99 -42.16
C THR A 227 -2.10 -52.98 -42.09
N MET A 228 -2.80 -53.03 -40.95
CA MET A 228 -4.09 -53.71 -40.87
C MET A 228 -5.16 -52.76 -41.44
N THR A 229 -5.84 -53.17 -42.50
CA THR A 229 -6.92 -52.38 -43.12
C THR A 229 -8.25 -53.03 -42.76
N ILE A 230 -9.15 -52.26 -42.14
CA ILE A 230 -10.51 -52.71 -41.79
C ILE A 230 -11.45 -52.33 -42.96
N PRO A 231 -12.33 -53.25 -43.43
CA PRO A 231 -13.32 -52.92 -44.46
C PRO A 231 -14.38 -51.95 -43.93
N ASN A 232 -15.08 -51.25 -44.83
CA ASN A 232 -16.21 -50.39 -44.49
C ASN A 232 -17.48 -51.21 -44.22
N SER A 233 -17.46 -52.03 -43.17
CA SER A 233 -18.54 -52.94 -42.77
C SER A 233 -18.36 -53.36 -41.31
N ASP A 234 -19.45 -53.41 -40.55
CA ASP A 234 -19.44 -53.94 -39.18
C ASP A 234 -19.06 -55.43 -39.15
N GLY A 235 -18.38 -55.87 -38.08
CA GLY A 235 -18.00 -57.26 -37.91
C GLY A 235 -17.08 -57.52 -36.71
N THR A 236 -16.81 -58.80 -36.46
CA THR A 236 -15.91 -59.26 -35.38
C THR A 236 -14.52 -59.53 -35.94
N ILE A 237 -13.47 -58.99 -35.29
CA ILE A 237 -12.09 -59.43 -35.56
C ILE A 237 -11.94 -60.83 -34.97
N ALA A 238 -11.88 -61.84 -35.83
CA ALA A 238 -11.73 -63.22 -35.39
C ALA A 238 -10.24 -63.61 -35.31
N LEU A 239 -9.84 -64.14 -34.15
CA LEU A 239 -8.52 -64.74 -33.97
C LEU A 239 -8.47 -66.13 -34.61
N GLN A 240 -7.25 -66.60 -34.87
CA GLN A 240 -6.98 -67.87 -35.53
C GLN A 240 -7.64 -69.07 -34.84
N SER A 241 -7.75 -69.04 -33.51
CA SER A 241 -8.39 -70.08 -32.68
C SER A 241 -9.91 -69.96 -32.55
N TYR A 242 -10.51 -68.85 -33.00
CA TYR A 242 -11.96 -68.62 -32.89
C TYR A 242 -12.70 -69.14 -34.12
N VAL A 243 -12.13 -68.96 -35.31
CA VAL A 243 -12.68 -69.54 -36.54
C VAL A 243 -12.01 -70.88 -36.76
N GLN A 244 -12.74 -71.98 -36.52
CA GLN A 244 -12.33 -73.32 -36.97
C GLN A 244 -12.37 -73.33 -38.51
N SER A 245 -11.31 -72.85 -39.13
CA SER A 245 -11.29 -72.55 -40.56
C SER A 245 -9.92 -72.74 -41.16
N TYR A 246 -9.94 -73.43 -42.29
CA TYR A 246 -8.76 -73.80 -43.03
C TYR A 246 -8.35 -72.61 -43.90
N VAL A 247 -7.18 -72.05 -43.61
CA VAL A 247 -6.61 -70.93 -44.37
C VAL A 247 -5.56 -71.47 -45.35
N GLN A 248 -5.71 -71.12 -46.62
CA GLN A 248 -4.76 -71.49 -47.68
C GLN A 248 -3.47 -70.67 -47.52
N THR A 249 -2.43 -71.25 -46.91
CA THR A 249 -1.16 -70.55 -46.69
C THR A 249 -0.30 -70.48 -47.96
N THR A 250 -0.46 -71.45 -48.85
CA THR A 250 0.28 -71.54 -50.12
C THR A 250 -0.70 -71.93 -51.23
N GLY A 251 -0.55 -71.31 -52.40
CA GLY A 251 -1.49 -71.47 -53.52
C GLY A 251 -2.62 -70.43 -53.55
N GLN A 252 -3.35 -70.41 -54.65
CA GLN A 252 -4.52 -69.59 -54.94
C GLN A 252 -5.61 -70.51 -55.51
N ASN A 253 -6.88 -70.21 -55.27
CA ASN A 253 -7.96 -70.86 -56.00
C ASN A 253 -7.96 -70.46 -57.49
N SER A 254 -8.83 -71.06 -58.30
CA SER A 254 -8.97 -70.79 -59.74
C SER A 254 -9.39 -69.35 -60.09
N GLN A 255 -9.57 -68.47 -59.10
CA GLN A 255 -9.88 -67.04 -59.22
C GLN A 255 -8.71 -66.17 -58.70
N GLY A 256 -7.51 -66.74 -58.52
CA GLY A 256 -6.30 -66.01 -58.12
C GLY A 256 -6.29 -65.53 -56.66
N THR A 257 -7.17 -66.05 -55.81
CA THR A 257 -7.36 -65.55 -54.43
C THR A 257 -7.05 -66.65 -53.40
N LYS A 258 -6.48 -66.27 -52.26
CA LYS A 258 -6.33 -67.16 -51.09
C LYS A 258 -7.70 -67.40 -50.46
N THR A 259 -8.07 -68.65 -50.26
CA THR A 259 -9.38 -69.00 -49.71
C THR A 259 -9.32 -69.30 -48.21
N ILE A 260 -10.43 -69.02 -47.52
CA ILE A 260 -10.69 -69.43 -46.14
C ILE A 260 -11.92 -70.34 -46.18
N SER A 261 -11.85 -71.53 -45.58
CA SER A 261 -12.93 -72.52 -45.62
C SER A 261 -13.35 -72.93 -44.21
N SER A 262 -14.65 -72.86 -43.90
CA SER A 262 -15.23 -73.31 -42.62
C SER A 262 -15.44 -74.83 -42.52
N SER A 263 -14.90 -75.59 -43.48
CA SER A 263 -14.92 -77.05 -43.53
C SER A 263 -13.64 -77.56 -44.18
N THR A 264 -13.28 -78.82 -43.95
CA THR A 264 -12.08 -79.46 -44.51
C THR A 264 -12.02 -79.28 -46.03
N PRO A 265 -10.99 -78.61 -46.58
CA PRO A 265 -10.90 -78.31 -48.01
C PRO A 265 -10.84 -79.59 -48.83
N THR A 266 -11.72 -79.70 -49.81
CA THR A 266 -11.72 -80.80 -50.79
C THR A 266 -11.54 -80.20 -52.18
N GLY A 267 -10.54 -80.68 -52.93
CA GLY A 267 -10.27 -80.22 -54.31
C GLY A 267 -9.10 -79.23 -54.50
N GLY A 268 -8.10 -79.19 -53.60
CA GLY A 268 -6.87 -78.42 -53.83
C GLY A 268 -6.04 -78.94 -55.01
N SER A 269 -5.34 -78.03 -55.69
CA SER A 269 -4.33 -78.37 -56.71
C SER A 269 -3.02 -78.81 -56.06
N ALA A 270 -2.17 -79.53 -56.80
CA ALA A 270 -0.89 -80.02 -56.28
C ALA A 270 0.01 -78.85 -55.84
N GLY A 271 0.23 -78.73 -54.53
CA GLY A 271 0.98 -77.62 -53.91
C GLY A 271 0.14 -76.74 -52.96
N ASP A 272 -1.17 -76.88 -52.95
CA ASP A 272 -2.04 -76.21 -51.97
C ASP A 272 -1.81 -76.79 -50.56
N VAL A 273 -1.22 -75.98 -49.68
CA VAL A 273 -1.07 -76.34 -48.26
C VAL A 273 -2.14 -75.61 -47.46
N TRP A 274 -3.03 -76.40 -46.86
CA TRP A 274 -4.08 -75.96 -45.97
C TRP A 274 -3.72 -76.33 -44.55
N TYR A 275 -3.62 -75.33 -43.68
CA TYR A 275 -3.51 -75.58 -42.25
C TYR A 275 -4.90 -75.50 -41.64
N GLN A 276 -5.29 -76.55 -40.93
CA GLN A 276 -6.31 -76.43 -39.89
C GLN A 276 -5.71 -75.56 -38.79
N ILE A 277 -6.45 -74.55 -38.33
CA ILE A 277 -6.13 -73.81 -37.11
C ILE A 277 -7.38 -73.71 -36.23
#